data_AF-A0A7X5N486-F1
#
_entry.id   AF-A0A7X5N486-F1
#
_cell.length_a   1.000
_cell.length_b   1.000
_cell.length_c   1.000
_cell.angle_alpha   90.00
_cell.angle_beta   90.00
_cell.angle_gamma   90.00
#
_symmetry.space_group_name_H-M   'P 1'
#
loop_
_entity.id
_entity.type
_entity.pdbx_description
1 polymer ?
#
loop_
_entity_poly.entity_id
_entity_poly.type
_entity_poly.pdbx_seq_one_letter_code
_entity_poly.pdbx_strand_id
1 'polypeptide(L)' 'NQVCFRTGAGIVVDSDPQRELDETRAKARGVLRAIEQT' A
#
# COMPACT_ATOMS: atom_id res chain seq x y z
N ASN A 1 -6.42 6.49 20.25
CA ASN A 1 -6.35 7.27 19.01
C ASN A 1 -5.96 6.31 17.89
N GLN A 2 -6.74 6.19 16.82
CA GLN A 2 -6.50 5.22 15.74
C GLN A 2 -6.47 5.93 14.39
N VAL A 3 -5.51 5.58 13.55
CA VAL A 3 -5.39 6.09 12.18
C VAL A 3 -5.62 4.94 11.21
N CYS A 4 -6.51 5.14 10.25
CA CYS A 4 -6.78 4.20 9.17
C CYS A 4 -6.59 4.89 7.83
N PHE A 5 -5.91 4.24 6.90
CA PHE A 5 -5.73 4.71 5.53
C PHE A 5 -5.82 3.53 4.56
N ARG A 6 -6.10 3.84 3.30
CA ARG A 6 -6.28 2.84 2.25
C ARG A 6 -5.16 2.97 1.23
N THR A 7 -4.77 1.84 0.67
CA THR A 7 -3.90 1.75 -0.50
C THR A 7 -4.52 0.79 -1.49
N GLY A 8 -4.05 0.85 -2.73
CA GLY A 8 -4.56 0.02 -3.80
C GLY A 8 -3.52 -0.10 -4.91
N ALA A 9 -3.81 -1.00 -5.83
CA ALA A 9 -3.03 -1.25 -7.03
C ALA A 9 -3.99 -1.26 -8.23
N GLY A 10 -3.48 -0.94 -9.41
CA GLY A 10 -4.27 -0.90 -10.63
C GLY A 10 -4.27 -2.27 -11.29
N ILE A 11 -5.44 -2.89 -11.43
CA ILE A 11 -5.53 -4.22 -12.06
C ILE A 11 -5.78 -4.05 -13.56
N VAL A 12 -4.88 -4.63 -14.36
CA VAL A 12 -4.97 -4.77 -15.82
C VAL A 12 -4.91 -6.25 -16.24
N VAL A 13 -5.11 -6.52 -17.52
CA VAL A 13 -5.32 -7.88 -18.08
C VAL A 13 -4.20 -8.88 -17.76
N ASP A 14 -2.96 -8.40 -17.63
CA ASP A 14 -1.74 -9.17 -17.43
C ASP A 14 -1.15 -9.02 -16.01
N SER A 15 -1.95 -8.52 -15.07
CA SER A 15 -1.51 -8.32 -13.68
C SER A 15 -1.15 -9.64 -13.00
N ASP A 16 -0.11 -9.61 -12.18
CA ASP A 16 0.25 -10.70 -11.28
C ASP A 16 -0.28 -10.42 -9.87
N PRO A 17 -1.18 -11.26 -9.31
CA PRO A 17 -1.78 -11.00 -8.00
C PRO A 17 -0.79 -10.77 -6.86
N GLN A 18 0.38 -11.42 -6.87
CA GLN A 18 1.39 -11.22 -5.85
C GLN A 18 2.09 -9.87 -6.00
N ARG A 19 2.41 -9.48 -7.25
CA ARG A 19 3.02 -8.18 -7.52
C ARG A 19 2.11 -7.02 -7.10
N GLU A 20 0.82 -7.12 -7.42
CA GLU A 20 -0.16 -6.08 -7.05
C GLU A 20 -0.33 -5.97 -5.53
N LEU A 21 -0.36 -7.11 -4.83
CA LEU A 21 -0.40 -7.13 -3.37
C LEU A 21 0.85 -6.49 -2.75
N ASP A 22 2.03 -6.78 -3.30
CA ASP A 22 3.28 -6.19 -2.84
C ASP A 22 3.33 -4.67 -3.08
N GLU A 23 2.76 -4.19 -4.18
CA GLU A 23 2.57 -2.75 -4.44
C GLU A 23 1.70 -2.08 -3.36
N THR A 24 0.54 -2.67 -3.03
CA THR A 24 -0.34 -2.11 -1.99
C THR A 24 0.38 -2.00 -0.63
N ARG A 25 1.11 -3.06 -0.23
CA ARG A 25 1.92 -3.06 0.99
C ARG A 25 3.03 -2.02 0.93
N ALA A 26 3.69 -1.85 -0.22
CA ALA A 26 4.74 -0.86 -0.41
C ALA A 26 4.23 0.57 -0.21
N LYS A 27 3.07 0.90 -0.81
CA LYS A 27 2.39 2.18 -0.61
C LYS A 27 2.02 2.40 0.86
N ALA A 28 1.52 1.36 1.53
CA ALA A 28 1.12 1.45 2.94
C ALA A 28 2.32 1.72 3.86
N ARG A 29 3.46 1.05 3.62
CA ARG A 29 4.73 1.30 4.33
C ARG A 29 5.23 2.73 4.14
N GLY A 30 4.95 3.38 3.01
CA GLY A 30 5.25 4.80 2.82
C GLY A 30 4.54 5.68 3.84
N VAL A 31 3.24 5.45 4.03
CA VAL A 31 2.42 6.20 5.00
C VAL A 31 2.84 5.91 6.43
N LEU A 32 3.06 4.63 6.79
CA LEU A 32 3.50 4.26 8.14
C LEU A 32 4.82 4.95 8.52
N ARG A 33 5.80 4.95 7.61
CA ARG A 33 7.09 5.62 7.85
C ARG A 33 6.95 7.13 8.07
N ALA A 34 6.05 7.79 7.34
CA ALA A 34 5.82 9.22 7.51
C ALA A 34 5.19 9.54 8.87
N ILE A 35 4.27 8.69 9.35
CA ILE A 35 3.60 8.87 10.65
C ILE A 35 4.55 8.56 11.81
N GLU A 36 5.37 7.50 11.70
CA GLU A 36 6.36 7.15 12.75
C GLU A 36 7.48 8.19 12.92
N GLN A 37 7.74 8.99 11.88
CA GLN A 37 8.74 10.07 11.90
C GLN A 37 8.22 11.39 12.50
N THR A 38 6.98 11.41 13.01
CA THR A 38 6.32 12.58 13.63
C THR A 38 6.18 12.37 15.13
#